data_AF-L0AYP5-F1
#
_entry.id   AF-L0AYP5-F1
#
_cell.length_a   1.000
_cell.length_b   1.000
_cell.length_c   1.000
_cell.angle_alpha   90.00
_cell.angle_beta   90.00
_cell.angle_gamma   90.00
#
_symmetry.space_group_name_H-M   'P 1'
#
loop_
_entity.id
_entity.type
_entity.pdbx_description
1 polymer ?
#
loop_
_entity_poly.entity_id
_entity_poly.type
_entity_poly.pdbx_seq_one_letter_code
_entity_poly.pdbx_strand_id
1 'polypeptide(L)'
;MSAGVLTLNVDGKCGKECNCTGGQSIAKLKVSKEPDTPVKGFTKCMHYLEGGSTFKLNKTLAGDGGTISATVGSPDAPIPNVTEVSIYYWDGAPDRPILIGITKKSSSGKPTFYGKNGTGGHLSWLAGQVRDLEEQQALDKQNCYNNDAIPFNIKDSRTGDFEESKTTCMQKSRKIKSTTSLPDPPPGSEYAVTSFRITDTSGKDKETKISRVTYRSKPTDIPPISEAIEKIRLYSYPGSSQVPLMIEFKPPGNGGSKWYYSANPMVLTG
;
A
#
# COMPACT_ATOMS: atom_id res chain seq x y z
N MET A 1 -20.03 29.26 -2.68
CA MET A 1 -18.85 29.89 -3.30
C MET A 1 -17.68 28.92 -3.22
N SER A 2 -16.85 28.82 -4.26
CA SER A 2 -15.64 27.97 -4.25
C SER A 2 -14.47 28.76 -3.67
N ALA A 3 -13.71 28.18 -2.74
CA ALA A 3 -12.64 28.90 -2.01
C ALA A 3 -11.34 29.12 -2.82
N GLY A 4 -11.26 28.62 -4.06
CA GLY A 4 -10.07 28.74 -4.90
C GLY A 4 -9.82 27.48 -5.74
N VAL A 5 -8.67 27.45 -6.43
CA VAL A 5 -8.15 26.28 -7.16
C VAL A 5 -6.91 25.78 -6.43
N LEU A 6 -6.90 24.50 -6.03
CA LEU A 6 -5.74 23.83 -5.42
C LEU A 6 -4.91 23.18 -6.51
N THR A 7 -3.62 23.46 -6.55
CA THR A 7 -2.65 22.69 -7.34
C THR A 7 -1.85 21.79 -6.39
N LEU A 8 -2.05 20.48 -6.50
CA LEU A 8 -1.44 19.52 -5.59
C LEU A 8 0.02 19.27 -5.97
N ASN A 9 0.91 19.29 -5.00
CA ASN A 9 2.30 18.83 -5.12
C ASN A 9 2.43 17.46 -4.46
N VAL A 10 2.36 16.39 -5.26
CA VAL A 10 2.44 15.01 -4.76
C VAL A 10 3.86 14.61 -4.34
N ASP A 11 4.87 15.37 -4.75
CA ASP A 11 6.26 15.19 -4.33
C ASP A 11 6.59 16.04 -3.09
N GLY A 12 5.69 16.96 -2.71
CA GLY A 12 5.86 17.90 -1.60
C GLY A 12 5.99 17.22 -0.23
N LYS A 13 5.68 15.92 -0.15
CA LYS A 13 5.67 15.07 1.05
C LYS A 13 4.77 15.62 2.17
N CYS A 14 4.21 14.70 2.94
CA CYS A 14 3.67 15.04 4.25
C CYS A 14 4.71 14.73 5.31
N GLY A 15 5.52 15.73 5.64
CA GLY A 15 6.49 15.69 6.73
C GLY A 15 5.81 15.92 8.08
N LYS A 16 6.40 16.77 8.94
CA LYS A 16 5.71 17.34 10.11
C LYS A 16 4.58 18.29 9.69
N GLU A 17 4.77 18.94 8.54
CA GLU A 17 3.79 19.75 7.83
C GLU A 17 3.70 19.20 6.40
N CYS A 18 2.51 19.25 5.79
CA CYS A 18 2.32 18.83 4.42
C CYS A 18 2.53 20.00 3.46
N ASN A 19 3.61 19.95 2.66
CA ASN A 19 3.93 20.98 1.67
C ASN A 19 3.33 20.67 0.29
N CYS A 20 2.22 19.93 0.28
CA CYS A 20 1.58 19.41 -0.92
C CYS A 20 0.69 20.45 -1.64
N THR A 21 0.76 21.73 -1.29
CA THR A 21 -0.13 22.79 -1.82
C THR A 21 0.44 23.51 -3.06
N GLY A 22 1.62 23.12 -3.54
CA GLY A 22 2.26 23.77 -4.69
C GLY A 22 2.53 25.27 -4.48
N GLY A 23 2.60 25.74 -3.22
CA GLY A 23 2.80 27.14 -2.88
C GLY A 23 1.54 28.02 -2.94
N GLN A 24 0.36 27.47 -3.23
CA GLN A 24 -0.89 28.25 -3.27
C GLN A 24 -1.55 28.34 -1.89
N SER A 25 -1.85 29.57 -1.46
CA SER A 25 -2.61 29.82 -0.23
C SER A 25 -4.12 29.87 -0.52
N ILE A 26 -4.81 28.74 -0.31
CA ILE A 26 -6.28 28.73 -0.23
C ILE A 26 -6.68 29.02 1.21
N ALA A 27 -7.49 30.05 1.41
CA ALA A 27 -7.99 30.39 2.74
C ALA A 27 -8.70 29.19 3.38
N LYS A 28 -8.33 28.88 4.64
CA LYS A 28 -8.89 27.78 5.45
C LYS A 28 -8.63 26.37 4.91
N LEU A 29 -7.68 26.21 3.98
CA LEU A 29 -7.17 24.89 3.63
C LEU A 29 -6.42 24.30 4.83
N LYS A 30 -6.86 23.12 5.25
CA LYS A 30 -6.20 22.30 6.26
C LYS A 30 -5.58 21.11 5.55
N VAL A 31 -4.45 20.68 6.10
CA VAL A 31 -3.78 19.46 5.67
C VAL A 31 -3.57 18.57 6.87
N SER A 32 -3.91 17.29 6.73
CA SER A 32 -3.74 16.27 7.77
C SER A 32 -2.90 15.12 7.23
N LYS A 33 -2.09 14.53 8.10
CA LYS A 33 -1.31 13.32 7.83
C LYS A 33 -1.76 12.24 8.80
N GLU A 34 -2.20 11.12 8.25
CA GLU A 34 -2.70 9.97 8.99
C GLU A 34 -1.81 8.76 8.68
N PRO A 35 -0.82 8.44 9.54
CA PRO A 35 -0.04 7.22 9.40
C PRO A 35 -0.93 5.98 9.62
N ASP A 36 -0.48 4.84 9.09
CA ASP A 36 -1.16 3.54 9.21
C ASP A 36 -2.65 3.56 8.79
N THR A 37 -2.97 4.35 7.76
CA THR A 37 -4.34 4.59 7.28
C THR A 37 -4.47 4.29 5.78
N PRO A 38 -5.44 3.46 5.35
CA PRO A 38 -6.47 2.78 6.15
C PRO A 38 -5.94 1.55 6.93
N VAL A 39 -4.71 1.12 6.64
CA VAL A 39 -4.06 -0.01 7.31
C VAL A 39 -2.59 0.29 7.55
N LYS A 40 -1.97 -0.50 8.44
CA LYS A 40 -0.56 -0.42 8.78
C LYS A 40 0.34 -0.44 7.54
N GLY A 41 1.33 0.45 7.51
CA GLY A 41 2.30 0.54 6.43
C GLY A 41 1.92 1.49 5.29
N PHE A 42 0.82 2.24 5.42
CA PHE A 42 0.42 3.27 4.48
C PHE A 42 0.17 4.60 5.21
N THR A 43 0.60 5.69 4.58
CA THR A 43 0.32 7.04 5.05
C THR A 43 -0.69 7.72 4.14
N LYS A 44 -1.80 8.20 4.71
CA LYS A 44 -2.81 9.02 4.02
C LYS A 44 -2.60 10.50 4.32
N CYS A 45 -2.64 11.32 3.28
CA CYS A 45 -2.38 12.76 3.32
C CYS A 45 -3.56 13.53 2.76
N MET A 46 -4.32 14.21 3.62
CA MET A 46 -5.63 14.78 3.28
C MET A 46 -5.59 16.29 3.17
N HIS A 47 -6.26 16.84 2.16
CA HIS A 47 -6.44 18.27 1.92
C HIS A 47 -7.92 18.59 1.89
N TYR A 48 -8.38 19.45 2.80
CA TYR A 48 -9.80 19.81 2.93
C TYR A 48 -9.96 21.24 3.45
N LEU A 49 -11.15 21.80 3.29
CA LEU A 49 -11.48 23.11 3.86
C LEU A 49 -12.20 22.94 5.20
N GLU A 50 -11.77 23.71 6.19
CA GLU A 50 -12.45 23.78 7.47
C GLU A 50 -13.93 24.20 7.29
N GLY A 51 -14.85 23.50 7.96
CA GLY A 51 -16.30 23.74 7.83
C GLY A 51 -16.96 23.12 6.60
N GLY A 52 -16.29 22.20 5.86
CA GLY A 52 -16.92 21.40 4.80
C GLY A 52 -17.25 22.16 3.52
N SER A 53 -16.59 23.32 3.31
CA SER A 53 -16.68 24.08 2.06
C SER A 53 -16.00 23.35 0.89
N THR A 54 -16.24 23.81 -0.34
CA THR A 54 -15.64 23.21 -1.54
C THR A 54 -14.58 24.10 -2.20
N PHE A 55 -13.63 23.45 -2.86
CA PHE A 55 -12.64 24.07 -3.75
C PHE A 55 -12.65 23.39 -5.13
N LYS A 56 -11.86 23.93 -6.05
CA LYS A 56 -11.56 23.29 -7.34
C LYS A 56 -10.18 22.63 -7.23
N LEU A 57 -9.99 21.45 -7.80
CA LEU A 57 -8.67 20.81 -7.88
C LEU A 57 -8.13 20.93 -9.31
N ASN A 58 -6.91 21.46 -9.45
CA ASN A 58 -6.21 21.47 -10.73
C ASN A 58 -5.91 20.02 -11.18
N LYS A 59 -6.12 19.73 -12.46
CA LYS A 59 -5.86 18.39 -13.01
C LYS A 59 -4.37 18.18 -13.23
N THR A 60 -3.64 19.22 -13.61
CA THR A 60 -2.17 19.20 -13.68
C THR A 60 -1.61 19.43 -12.29
N LEU A 61 -0.83 18.48 -11.80
CA LEU A 61 -0.18 18.55 -10.51
C LEU A 61 1.11 19.37 -10.61
N ALA A 62 1.55 19.96 -9.50
CA ALA A 62 2.78 20.74 -9.47
C ALA A 62 4.01 19.85 -9.74
N GLY A 63 5.06 20.44 -10.30
CA GLY A 63 6.30 19.73 -10.62
C GLY A 63 6.08 18.62 -11.65
N ASP A 64 6.72 17.48 -11.45
CA ASP A 64 6.59 16.28 -12.30
C ASP A 64 5.45 15.35 -11.82
N GLY A 65 4.49 15.88 -11.05
CA GLY A 65 3.38 15.13 -10.46
C GLY A 65 2.36 14.59 -11.46
N GLY A 66 2.46 14.97 -12.74
CA GLY A 66 1.62 14.47 -13.83
C GLY A 66 0.21 15.04 -13.85
N THR A 67 -0.71 14.35 -14.53
CA THR A 67 -2.08 14.83 -14.75
C THR A 67 -3.15 13.83 -14.30
N ILE A 68 -4.19 14.32 -13.63
CA ILE A 68 -5.38 13.55 -13.27
C ILE A 68 -6.30 13.43 -14.47
N SER A 69 -6.41 12.23 -15.03
CA SER A 69 -7.31 11.93 -16.14
C SER A 69 -8.74 11.76 -15.63
N ALA A 70 -9.44 12.88 -15.41
CA ALA A 70 -10.86 12.86 -15.06
C ALA A 70 -11.73 12.73 -16.32
N THR A 71 -12.75 11.87 -16.25
CA THR A 71 -13.71 11.62 -17.34
C THR A 71 -14.78 12.71 -17.50
N VAL A 72 -14.78 13.74 -16.64
CA VAL A 72 -15.84 14.76 -16.58
C VAL A 72 -15.25 16.16 -16.77
N GLY A 73 -15.86 16.93 -17.67
CA GLY A 73 -15.51 18.31 -18.00
C GLY A 73 -14.44 18.44 -19.08
N SER A 74 -14.11 19.69 -19.45
CA SER A 74 -13.02 19.98 -20.38
C SER A 74 -11.69 19.43 -19.83
N PRO A 75 -10.78 18.90 -20.68
CA PRO A 75 -9.45 18.44 -20.28
C PRO A 75 -8.70 19.43 -19.38
N ASP A 76 -8.84 20.73 -19.65
CA ASP A 76 -8.12 21.79 -18.96
C ASP A 76 -8.89 22.40 -17.78
N ALA A 77 -10.17 22.05 -17.62
CA ALA A 77 -10.98 22.59 -16.53
C ALA A 77 -10.63 21.91 -15.20
N PRO A 78 -10.37 22.68 -14.12
CA PRO A 78 -10.22 22.13 -12.78
C PRO A 78 -11.44 21.30 -12.36
N ILE A 79 -11.20 20.26 -11.57
CA ILE A 79 -12.25 19.40 -11.01
C ILE A 79 -13.07 20.23 -10.00
N PRO A 80 -14.37 20.46 -10.23
CA PRO A 80 -15.17 21.31 -9.35
C PRO A 80 -15.72 20.56 -8.13
N ASN A 81 -16.17 21.34 -7.14
CA ASN A 81 -16.92 20.87 -5.96
C ASN A 81 -16.19 19.82 -5.12
N VAL A 82 -14.87 19.90 -5.05
CA VAL A 82 -14.04 19.01 -4.24
C VAL A 82 -14.16 19.41 -2.77
N THR A 83 -14.42 18.43 -1.92
CA THR A 83 -14.47 18.59 -0.45
C THR A 83 -13.19 18.08 0.21
N GLU A 84 -12.59 17.03 -0.35
CA GLU A 84 -11.36 16.42 0.16
C GLU A 84 -10.52 15.85 -1.00
N VAL A 85 -9.20 15.96 -0.89
CA VAL A 85 -8.23 15.22 -1.71
C VAL A 85 -7.27 14.48 -0.80
N SER A 86 -7.15 13.17 -1.01
CA SER A 86 -6.29 12.28 -0.25
C SER A 86 -5.17 11.72 -1.14
N ILE A 87 -3.93 11.75 -0.67
CA ILE A 87 -2.77 11.12 -1.33
C ILE A 87 -2.28 10.00 -0.44
N TYR A 88 -1.99 8.85 -1.04
CA TYR A 88 -1.52 7.68 -0.30
C TYR A 88 -0.09 7.34 -0.68
N TYR A 89 0.71 7.05 0.35
CA TYR A 89 2.09 6.62 0.25
C TYR A 89 2.23 5.27 0.93
N TRP A 90 3.10 4.41 0.40
CA TRP A 90 3.50 3.19 1.07
C TRP A 90 4.75 3.47 1.89
N ASP A 91 4.79 3.07 3.15
CA ASP A 91 5.90 3.42 4.05
C ASP A 91 7.22 2.75 3.66
N GLY A 92 7.17 1.68 2.85
CA GLY A 92 8.37 1.09 2.24
C GLY A 92 8.96 1.90 1.08
N ALA A 93 8.24 2.92 0.60
CA ALA A 93 8.69 3.91 -0.39
C ALA A 93 7.95 5.25 -0.17
N PRO A 94 8.21 5.95 0.95
CA PRO A 94 7.39 7.07 1.42
C PRO A 94 7.51 8.33 0.55
N ASP A 95 8.46 8.34 -0.38
CA ASP A 95 8.66 9.37 -1.40
C ASP A 95 7.89 9.10 -2.70
N ARG A 96 7.16 7.98 -2.78
CA ARG A 96 6.44 7.56 -3.98
C ARG A 96 4.94 7.49 -3.71
N PRO A 97 4.15 8.52 -4.07
CA PRO A 97 2.70 8.43 -3.97
C PRO A 97 2.20 7.34 -4.94
N ILE A 98 1.19 6.59 -4.53
CA ILE A 98 0.67 5.45 -5.30
C ILE A 98 -0.82 5.58 -5.65
N LEU A 99 -1.57 6.40 -4.92
CA LEU A 99 -3.02 6.56 -5.11
C LEU A 99 -3.45 7.99 -4.76
N ILE A 100 -4.43 8.50 -5.50
CA ILE A 100 -5.14 9.74 -5.18
C ILE A 100 -6.62 9.42 -4.99
N GLY A 101 -7.22 9.87 -3.89
CA GLY A 101 -8.67 9.86 -3.66
C GLY A 101 -9.24 11.28 -3.77
N ILE A 102 -10.32 11.45 -4.53
CA ILE A 102 -11.00 12.75 -4.66
C ILE A 102 -12.45 12.60 -4.23
N THR A 103 -12.84 13.31 -3.17
CA THR A 103 -14.22 13.37 -2.68
C THR A 103 -14.88 14.67 -3.14
N LYS A 104 -16.09 14.57 -3.67
CA LYS A 104 -16.87 15.72 -4.14
C LYS A 104 -18.13 15.86 -3.31
N LYS A 105 -18.66 17.08 -3.24
CA LYS A 105 -19.92 17.35 -2.53
C LYS A 105 -21.11 16.50 -3.02
N SER A 106 -21.12 16.15 -4.31
CA SER A 106 -22.18 15.34 -4.92
C SER A 106 -21.92 13.84 -4.87
N SER A 107 -20.72 13.38 -4.50
CA SER A 107 -20.52 11.97 -4.18
C SER A 107 -21.08 11.74 -2.78
N SER A 108 -21.60 10.55 -2.50
CA SER A 108 -22.20 10.16 -1.21
C SER A 108 -21.16 10.07 -0.07
N GLY A 109 -20.25 11.04 0.02
CA GLY A 109 -19.03 11.01 0.83
C GLY A 109 -17.93 10.09 0.28
N LYS A 110 -18.23 9.27 -0.74
CA LYS A 110 -17.27 8.31 -1.28
C LYS A 110 -16.25 8.98 -2.20
N PRO A 111 -14.94 8.70 -2.02
CA PRO A 111 -13.91 9.18 -2.94
C PRO A 111 -13.96 8.43 -4.27
N THR A 112 -13.58 9.11 -5.35
CA THR A 112 -13.13 8.45 -6.58
C THR A 112 -11.62 8.26 -6.51
N PHE A 113 -11.13 7.03 -6.65
CA PHE A 113 -9.72 6.72 -6.62
C PHE A 113 -9.09 6.80 -8.02
N TYR A 114 -7.83 7.23 -8.06
CA TYR A 114 -7.01 7.36 -9.26
C TYR A 114 -5.66 6.69 -9.00
N GLY A 115 -5.37 5.64 -9.77
CA GLY A 115 -4.11 4.90 -9.70
C GLY A 115 -3.00 5.58 -10.49
N LYS A 116 -1.76 5.43 -10.01
CA LYS A 116 -0.57 5.93 -10.68
C LYS A 116 -0.27 5.14 -11.96
N ASN A 117 -0.07 5.84 -13.07
CA ASN A 117 0.27 5.26 -14.37
C ASN A 117 1.44 6.01 -15.02
N GLY A 118 2.55 5.31 -15.25
CA GLY A 118 3.76 5.89 -15.82
C GLY A 118 4.66 6.58 -14.80
N THR A 119 5.71 7.22 -15.29
CA THR A 119 6.72 7.94 -14.50
C THR A 119 7.18 9.20 -15.25
N GLY A 120 7.74 10.18 -14.52
CA GLY A 120 8.28 11.43 -15.09
C GLY A 120 7.23 12.20 -15.91
N GLY A 121 7.65 12.78 -17.03
CA GLY A 121 6.79 13.59 -17.91
C GLY A 121 5.59 12.86 -18.55
N HIS A 122 5.48 11.53 -18.40
CA HIS A 122 4.34 10.73 -18.84
C HIS A 122 3.46 10.22 -17.69
N LEU A 123 3.68 10.74 -16.48
CA LEU A 123 2.90 10.40 -15.30
C LEU A 123 1.43 10.85 -15.46
N SER A 124 0.52 9.92 -15.25
CA SER A 124 -0.93 10.15 -15.25
C SER A 124 -1.60 9.42 -14.10
N TRP A 125 -2.71 9.98 -13.61
CA TRP A 125 -3.52 9.39 -12.57
C TRP A 125 -4.86 8.94 -13.17
N LEU A 126 -5.08 7.62 -13.23
CA LEU A 126 -6.18 7.03 -13.98
C LEU A 126 -7.18 6.33 -13.05
N ALA A 127 -8.45 6.76 -13.10
CA ALA A 127 -9.52 6.08 -12.37
C ALA A 127 -9.77 4.66 -12.91
N GLY A 128 -9.61 4.46 -14.23
CA GLY A 128 -9.81 3.16 -14.87
C GLY A 128 -8.91 2.05 -14.33
N GLN A 129 -7.72 2.39 -13.79
CA GLN A 129 -6.83 1.39 -13.21
C GLN A 129 -7.30 0.83 -11.87
N VAL A 130 -8.12 1.56 -11.13
CA VAL A 130 -8.59 1.17 -9.78
C VAL A 130 -10.11 1.26 -9.67
N ARG A 131 -10.78 1.24 -10.83
CA ARG A 131 -12.23 1.28 -10.91
C ARG A 131 -12.82 0.07 -10.18
N ASP A 132 -13.88 0.30 -9.43
CA ASP A 132 -14.62 -0.72 -8.67
C ASP A 132 -13.80 -1.44 -7.58
N LEU A 133 -12.65 -0.88 -7.20
CA LEU A 133 -11.86 -1.34 -6.06
C LEU A 133 -12.15 -0.48 -4.84
N GLU A 134 -12.29 -1.15 -3.69
CA GLU A 134 -12.26 -0.48 -2.40
C GLU A 134 -10.86 0.10 -2.13
N GLU A 135 -10.76 1.06 -1.21
CA GLU A 135 -9.52 1.78 -0.87
C GLU A 135 -8.34 0.83 -0.66
N GLN A 136 -8.50 -0.19 0.18
CA GLN A 136 -7.44 -1.17 0.45
C GLN A 136 -7.02 -1.96 -0.80
N GLN A 137 -7.99 -2.36 -1.63
CA GLN A 137 -7.72 -3.11 -2.85
C GLN A 137 -7.00 -2.25 -3.90
N ALA A 138 -7.34 -0.96 -3.96
CA ALA A 138 -6.66 0.01 -4.81
C ALA A 138 -5.21 0.22 -4.35
N LEU A 139 -4.96 0.32 -3.05
CA LEU A 139 -3.62 0.42 -2.47
C LEU A 139 -2.79 -0.84 -2.76
N ASP A 140 -3.33 -2.02 -2.48
CA ASP A 140 -2.62 -3.29 -2.74
C ASP A 140 -2.33 -3.47 -4.24
N LYS A 141 -3.26 -3.06 -5.13
CA LYS A 141 -3.02 -3.05 -6.58
C LYS A 141 -1.86 -2.13 -6.97
N GLN A 142 -1.91 -0.89 -6.51
CA GLN A 142 -0.95 0.13 -6.89
C GLN A 142 0.43 -0.13 -6.29
N ASN A 143 0.50 -0.70 -5.08
CA ASN A 143 1.77 -1.07 -4.49
C ASN A 143 2.42 -2.27 -5.21
N CYS A 144 1.61 -3.24 -5.66
CA CYS A 144 2.10 -4.35 -6.48
C CYS A 144 2.68 -3.86 -7.82
N TYR A 145 1.99 -2.94 -8.51
CA TYR A 145 2.47 -2.41 -9.80
C TYR A 145 3.66 -1.44 -9.68
N ASN A 146 3.66 -0.56 -8.69
CA ASN A 146 4.64 0.53 -8.61
C ASN A 146 5.85 0.21 -7.73
N ASN A 147 5.72 -0.73 -6.79
CA ASN A 147 6.76 -1.03 -5.80
C ASN A 147 7.10 -2.52 -5.69
N ASP A 148 6.52 -3.40 -6.52
CA ASP A 148 6.68 -4.86 -6.41
C ASP A 148 6.35 -5.40 -5.00
N ALA A 149 5.44 -4.71 -4.29
CA ALA A 149 5.07 -5.01 -2.92
C ALA A 149 3.67 -5.64 -2.86
N ILE A 150 3.54 -6.76 -2.13
CA ILE A 150 2.29 -7.51 -2.00
C ILE A 150 1.94 -7.74 -0.53
N PRO A 151 0.64 -7.83 -0.17
CA PRO A 151 0.24 -8.24 1.17
C PRO A 151 0.52 -9.73 1.37
N PHE A 152 0.93 -10.11 2.58
CA PHE A 152 1.04 -11.51 2.99
C PHE A 152 0.12 -11.76 4.18
N ASN A 153 -0.79 -12.71 4.03
CA ASN A 153 -1.74 -13.07 5.06
C ASN A 153 -1.43 -14.46 5.60
N ILE A 154 -1.17 -14.54 6.89
CA ILE A 154 -0.91 -15.77 7.62
C ILE A 154 -2.27 -16.34 8.05
N LYS A 155 -2.62 -17.55 7.63
CA LYS A 155 -3.90 -18.20 7.98
C LYS A 155 -3.80 -18.99 9.28
N ASP A 156 -2.69 -19.68 9.45
CA ASP A 156 -2.33 -20.42 10.65
C ASP A 156 -0.80 -20.50 10.80
N SER A 157 -0.31 -21.28 11.76
CA SER A 157 1.13 -21.40 12.04
C SER A 157 1.95 -22.05 10.93
N ARG A 158 1.31 -22.65 9.93
CA ARG A 158 1.93 -23.39 8.83
C ARG A 158 1.46 -22.94 7.45
N THR A 159 0.39 -22.16 7.34
CA THR A 159 -0.18 -21.75 6.06
C THR A 159 -0.27 -20.23 5.95
N GLY A 160 0.01 -19.73 4.76
CA GLY A 160 -0.11 -18.32 4.41
C GLY A 160 -0.37 -18.17 2.92
N ASP A 161 -1.03 -17.06 2.58
CA ASP A 161 -1.40 -16.72 1.22
C ASP A 161 -1.23 -15.21 0.96
N PHE A 162 -1.53 -14.80 -0.27
CA PHE A 162 -1.83 -13.40 -0.52
C PHE A 162 -3.27 -13.16 -0.10
N GLU A 163 -3.52 -12.01 0.52
CA GLU A 163 -4.91 -11.63 0.81
C GLU A 163 -5.71 -11.58 -0.50
N GLU A 164 -6.90 -12.17 -0.51
CA GLU A 164 -7.72 -12.32 -1.71
C GLU A 164 -7.93 -10.97 -2.39
N SER A 165 -7.14 -10.76 -3.43
CA SER A 165 -7.11 -9.50 -4.13
C SER A 165 -7.72 -9.71 -5.51
N LYS A 166 -8.75 -8.93 -5.83
CA LYS A 166 -9.32 -8.82 -7.19
C LYS A 166 -8.32 -8.23 -8.20
N THR A 167 -7.05 -8.07 -7.82
CA THR A 167 -6.09 -7.29 -8.58
C THR A 167 -5.30 -8.18 -9.53
N THR A 168 -5.26 -7.74 -10.79
CA THR A 168 -4.58 -8.44 -11.88
C THR A 168 -3.08 -8.61 -11.64
N CYS A 169 -2.44 -7.69 -10.91
CA CYS A 169 -1.00 -7.79 -10.59
C CYS A 169 -0.70 -9.05 -9.77
N MET A 170 -1.40 -9.22 -8.64
CA MET A 170 -1.21 -10.41 -7.80
C MET A 170 -1.65 -11.69 -8.50
N GLN A 171 -2.67 -11.67 -9.35
CA GLN A 171 -3.13 -12.88 -10.04
C GLN A 171 -2.25 -13.29 -11.23
N LYS A 172 -1.69 -12.31 -11.96
CA LYS A 172 -0.99 -12.55 -13.24
C LYS A 172 0.53 -12.47 -13.15
N SER A 173 1.08 -11.91 -12.07
CA SER A 173 2.53 -11.66 -11.99
C SER A 173 3.21 -12.25 -10.76
N ARG A 174 2.45 -12.76 -9.79
CA ARG A 174 2.94 -13.32 -8.53
C ARG A 174 2.10 -14.55 -8.17
N LYS A 175 2.72 -15.57 -7.59
CA LYS A 175 2.06 -16.72 -6.97
C LYS A 175 2.86 -17.09 -5.75
N ILE A 176 2.19 -17.42 -4.66
CA ILE A 176 2.83 -18.03 -3.51
C ILE A 176 2.77 -19.55 -3.67
N LYS A 177 3.91 -20.22 -3.49
CA LYS A 177 3.99 -21.68 -3.52
C LYS A 177 4.73 -22.16 -2.30
N SER A 178 4.15 -23.14 -1.61
CA SER A 178 4.89 -23.90 -0.61
C SER A 178 6.08 -24.60 -1.27
N THR A 179 7.23 -24.62 -0.61
CA THR A 179 8.39 -25.37 -1.09
C THR A 179 8.23 -26.84 -0.73
N THR A 180 8.53 -27.73 -1.66
CA THR A 180 8.49 -29.18 -1.43
C THR A 180 9.63 -29.66 -0.54
N SER A 181 10.80 -28.99 -0.60
CA SER A 181 11.85 -29.18 0.38
C SER A 181 11.51 -28.40 1.65
N LEU A 182 11.36 -29.12 2.75
CA LEU A 182 11.26 -28.55 4.08
C LEU A 182 12.66 -28.04 4.47
N PRO A 183 12.80 -26.77 4.88
CA PRO A 183 14.07 -26.30 5.46
C PRO A 183 14.39 -27.08 6.72
N ASP A 184 15.68 -27.27 7.00
CA ASP A 184 16.09 -27.78 8.29
C ASP A 184 15.59 -26.83 9.40
N PRO A 185 15.01 -27.37 10.47
CA PRO A 185 14.64 -26.57 11.61
C PRO A 185 15.89 -25.94 12.25
N PRO A 186 15.74 -24.85 13.03
CA PRO A 186 16.85 -24.30 13.79
C PRO A 186 17.54 -25.41 14.61
N PRO A 187 18.89 -25.49 14.62
CA PRO A 187 19.61 -26.55 15.32
C PRO A 187 19.18 -26.65 16.79
N GLY A 188 18.90 -27.87 17.26
CA GLY A 188 18.46 -28.12 18.63
C GLY A 188 17.03 -27.66 18.95
N SER A 189 16.22 -27.35 17.94
CA SER A 189 14.83 -26.93 18.12
C SER A 189 13.83 -27.95 17.63
N GLU A 190 12.64 -27.94 18.22
CA GLU A 190 11.51 -28.79 17.84
C GLU A 190 10.52 -28.06 16.92
N TYR A 191 10.92 -26.94 16.32
CA TYR A 191 10.06 -26.19 15.40
C TYR A 191 9.88 -26.94 14.08
N ALA A 192 8.65 -27.00 13.59
CA ALA A 192 8.34 -27.31 12.21
C ALA A 192 8.38 -26.02 11.38
N VAL A 193 9.06 -26.07 10.24
CA VAL A 193 9.23 -24.92 9.32
C VAL A 193 8.42 -25.13 8.06
N THR A 194 7.49 -24.21 7.77
CA THR A 194 6.91 -24.09 6.42
C THR A 194 7.61 -22.98 5.67
N SER A 195 8.03 -23.25 4.44
CA SER A 195 8.68 -22.25 3.58
C SER A 195 7.83 -21.98 2.34
N PHE A 196 7.67 -20.70 2.04
CA PHE A 196 6.96 -20.20 0.87
C PHE A 196 7.96 -19.48 -0.03
N ARG A 197 7.88 -19.77 -1.32
CA ARG A 197 8.55 -18.99 -2.36
C ARG A 197 7.52 -18.23 -3.18
N ILE A 198 7.96 -17.11 -3.73
CA ILE A 198 7.13 -16.26 -4.56
C ILE A 198 7.60 -16.45 -5.99
N THR A 199 6.70 -16.90 -6.85
CA THR A 199 6.99 -17.20 -8.26
C THR A 199 6.18 -16.29 -9.18
N ASP A 200 6.57 -16.17 -10.43
CA ASP A 200 5.69 -15.65 -11.48
C ASP A 200 4.65 -16.71 -11.92
N THR A 201 3.88 -16.41 -12.96
CA THR A 201 2.90 -17.32 -13.55
C THR A 201 3.49 -18.52 -14.27
N SER A 202 4.75 -18.42 -14.74
CA SER A 202 5.51 -19.53 -15.32
C SER A 202 6.11 -20.45 -14.25
N GLY A 203 6.10 -20.02 -12.98
CA GLY A 203 6.67 -20.77 -11.86
C GLY A 203 8.13 -20.47 -11.58
N LYS A 204 8.71 -19.47 -12.24
CA LYS A 204 10.06 -18.98 -11.95
C LYS A 204 10.05 -18.15 -10.68
N ASP A 205 11.07 -18.32 -9.83
CA ASP A 205 11.22 -17.54 -8.61
C ASP A 205 11.32 -16.04 -8.93
N LYS A 206 10.63 -15.24 -8.13
CA LYS A 206 10.46 -13.80 -8.36
C LYS A 206 10.53 -13.04 -7.05
N GLU A 207 11.57 -12.24 -6.92
CA GLU A 207 11.79 -11.33 -5.79
C GLU A 207 10.63 -10.34 -5.63
N THR A 208 10.20 -10.12 -4.39
CA THR A 208 9.10 -9.20 -4.08
C THR A 208 9.32 -8.51 -2.75
N LYS A 209 8.60 -7.42 -2.49
CA LYS A 209 8.51 -6.76 -1.19
C LYS A 209 7.21 -7.13 -0.51
N ILE A 210 7.10 -6.92 0.81
CA ILE A 210 5.86 -7.17 1.56
C ILE A 210 5.25 -5.85 2.02
N SER A 211 4.07 -5.54 1.49
CA SER A 211 3.41 -4.27 1.78
C SER A 211 2.88 -4.20 3.21
N ARG A 212 2.36 -5.32 3.71
CA ARG A 212 1.80 -5.51 5.05
C ARG A 212 1.68 -7.00 5.34
N VAL A 213 1.69 -7.35 6.62
CA VAL A 213 1.45 -8.71 7.10
C VAL A 213 0.16 -8.74 7.92
N THR A 214 -0.72 -9.68 7.61
CA THR A 214 -1.95 -9.91 8.37
C THR A 214 -1.96 -11.32 8.95
N TYR A 215 -2.70 -11.52 10.05
CA TYR A 215 -3.00 -12.83 10.61
C TYR A 215 -4.51 -13.04 10.61
N ARG A 216 -4.99 -14.00 9.81
CA ARG A 216 -6.41 -14.27 9.58
C ARG A 216 -7.15 -12.99 9.17
N SER A 217 -6.57 -12.25 8.23
CA SER A 217 -7.05 -10.96 7.74
C SER A 217 -7.14 -9.84 8.78
N LYS A 218 -6.52 -10.02 9.96
CA LYS A 218 -6.36 -8.96 10.95
C LYS A 218 -4.98 -8.32 10.84
N PRO A 219 -4.85 -7.00 11.03
CA PRO A 219 -3.54 -6.33 11.08
C PRO A 219 -2.60 -6.98 12.10
N THR A 220 -1.30 -6.94 11.79
CA THR A 220 -0.23 -7.34 12.72
C THR A 220 0.67 -6.15 13.00
N ASP A 221 1.61 -6.32 13.94
CA ASP A 221 2.59 -5.28 14.24
C ASP A 221 3.83 -5.29 13.34
N ILE A 222 3.94 -6.25 12.42
CA ILE A 222 5.06 -6.34 11.49
C ILE A 222 5.03 -5.15 10.53
N PRO A 223 6.12 -4.36 10.44
CA PRO A 223 6.21 -3.25 9.51
C PRO A 223 6.30 -3.76 8.06
N PRO A 224 6.08 -2.89 7.06
CA PRO A 224 6.37 -3.24 5.67
C PRO A 224 7.82 -3.72 5.48
N ILE A 225 8.01 -4.73 4.65
CA ILE A 225 9.34 -5.23 4.26
C ILE A 225 9.68 -4.62 2.91
N SER A 226 10.52 -3.58 2.93
CA SER A 226 10.88 -2.79 1.74
C SER A 226 12.04 -3.37 0.95
N GLU A 227 12.76 -4.34 1.50
CA GLU A 227 13.76 -5.12 0.77
C GLU A 227 13.11 -6.24 -0.02
N ALA A 228 13.75 -6.60 -1.13
CA ALA A 228 13.37 -7.76 -1.91
C ALA A 228 13.60 -9.05 -1.09
N ILE A 229 12.60 -9.92 -1.08
CA ILE A 229 12.65 -11.24 -0.45
C ILE A 229 12.49 -12.35 -1.49
N GLU A 230 13.12 -13.48 -1.22
CA GLU A 230 13.00 -14.71 -2.00
C GLU A 230 12.04 -15.69 -1.33
N LYS A 231 12.10 -15.77 0.01
CA LYS A 231 11.34 -16.75 0.80
C LYS A 231 10.72 -16.12 2.04
N ILE A 232 9.55 -16.64 2.41
CA ILE A 232 8.91 -16.41 3.70
C ILE A 232 8.91 -17.76 4.42
N ARG A 233 9.36 -17.82 5.67
CA ARG A 233 9.26 -19.04 6.48
C ARG A 233 8.44 -18.80 7.72
N LEU A 234 7.53 -19.72 7.99
CA LEU A 234 6.74 -19.77 9.21
C LEU A 234 7.28 -20.90 10.09
N TYR A 235 7.53 -20.58 11.35
CA TYR A 235 8.03 -21.50 12.35
C TYR A 235 6.90 -21.80 13.32
N SER A 236 6.59 -23.08 13.47
CA SER A 236 5.52 -23.55 14.36
C SER A 236 6.03 -24.64 15.30
N TYR A 237 5.68 -24.59 16.58
CA TYR A 237 6.02 -25.61 17.56
C TYR A 237 4.84 -26.59 17.74
N PRO A 238 4.96 -27.87 17.34
CA PRO A 238 3.85 -28.82 17.40
C PRO A 238 3.41 -29.17 18.84
N GLY A 239 4.28 -28.98 19.84
CA GLY A 239 3.99 -29.28 21.24
C GLY A 239 3.13 -28.21 21.95
N SER A 240 2.69 -27.16 21.25
CA SER A 240 1.77 -26.15 21.80
C SER A 240 0.64 -25.86 20.80
N SER A 241 -0.56 -25.60 21.30
CA SER A 241 -1.67 -25.06 20.51
C SER A 241 -1.69 -23.53 20.49
N GLN A 242 -0.98 -22.89 21.43
CA GLN A 242 -0.77 -21.44 21.52
C GLN A 242 0.59 -21.08 20.92
N VAL A 243 0.87 -21.60 19.73
CA VAL A 243 2.19 -21.52 19.12
C VAL A 243 2.59 -20.05 18.94
N PRO A 244 3.72 -19.63 19.52
CA PRO A 244 4.33 -18.36 19.17
C PRO A 244 4.64 -18.37 17.68
N LEU A 245 3.99 -17.51 16.91
CA LEU A 245 4.25 -17.45 15.49
C LEU A 245 5.56 -16.70 15.28
N MET A 246 6.57 -17.39 14.75
CA MET A 246 7.80 -16.76 14.29
C MET A 246 7.83 -16.81 12.76
N ILE A 247 8.19 -15.68 12.16
CA ILE A 247 8.25 -15.51 10.72
C ILE A 247 9.62 -14.96 10.32
N GLU A 248 10.20 -15.55 9.28
CA GLU A 248 11.44 -15.11 8.65
C GLU A 248 11.15 -14.60 7.24
N PHE A 249 11.58 -13.39 6.95
CA PHE A 249 11.66 -12.84 5.60
C PHE A 249 13.10 -12.96 5.12
N LYS A 250 13.35 -13.87 4.17
CA LYS A 250 14.68 -14.19 3.68
C LYS A 250 14.96 -13.45 2.37
N PRO A 251 15.98 -12.57 2.30
CA PRO A 251 16.39 -11.93 1.06
C PRO A 251 17.01 -12.93 0.07
N PRO A 252 17.17 -12.57 -1.21
CA PRO A 252 17.88 -13.40 -2.18
C PRO A 252 19.34 -13.64 -1.76
N GLY A 253 19.86 -14.83 -2.08
CA GLY A 253 21.25 -15.20 -1.82
C GLY A 253 21.59 -15.32 -0.33
N ASN A 254 22.72 -14.73 0.07
CA ASN A 254 23.27 -14.80 1.43
C ASN A 254 22.95 -13.54 2.28
N GLY A 255 21.93 -12.76 1.90
CA GLY A 255 21.54 -11.59 2.67
C GLY A 255 21.02 -11.94 4.07
N GLY A 256 21.11 -10.99 5.00
CA GLY A 256 20.61 -11.14 6.36
C GLY A 256 19.08 -11.22 6.41
N SER A 257 18.55 -12.24 7.06
CA SER A 257 17.10 -12.43 7.24
C SER A 257 16.51 -11.44 8.25
N LYS A 258 15.26 -11.05 8.03
CA LYS A 258 14.46 -10.31 9.02
C LYS A 258 13.52 -11.27 9.75
N TRP A 259 13.50 -11.20 11.07
CA TRP A 259 12.73 -12.08 11.93
C TRP A 259 11.71 -11.27 12.72
N TYR A 260 10.51 -11.84 12.90
CA TYR A 260 9.50 -11.32 13.80
C TYR A 260 8.89 -12.48 14.57
N TYR A 261 8.51 -12.25 15.81
CA TYR A 261 7.93 -13.29 16.65
C TYR A 261 6.80 -12.74 17.51
N SER A 262 5.97 -13.64 18.01
CA SER A 262 4.81 -13.28 18.81
C SER A 262 4.56 -14.31 19.87
N ALA A 263 4.48 -13.91 21.14
CA ALA A 263 3.97 -14.78 22.21
C ALA A 263 2.43 -14.82 22.25
N ASN A 264 1.76 -13.88 21.58
CA ASN A 264 0.31 -13.81 21.46
C ASN A 264 -0.02 -13.50 19.99
N PRO A 265 -0.54 -14.44 19.19
CA PRO A 265 -0.57 -14.36 17.73
C PRO A 265 -1.28 -13.13 17.13
N MET A 266 -1.97 -12.30 17.93
CA MET A 266 -2.47 -10.98 17.54
C MET A 266 -1.46 -9.83 17.64
N VAL A 267 -0.27 -10.06 18.22
CA VAL A 267 0.77 -9.06 18.49
C VAL A 267 2.12 -9.66 18.06
N LEU A 268 2.56 -9.35 16.84
CA LEU A 268 3.86 -9.80 16.29
C LEU A 268 4.89 -8.68 16.42
N THR A 269 5.81 -8.82 17.39
CA THR A 269 6.88 -7.85 17.67
C THR A 269 8.16 -8.26 16.95
N GLY A 270 8.92 -7.26 16.48
CA GLY A 270 10.23 -7.43 15.83
C GLY A 270 11.36 -6.97 16.72
#